data_AF-A0AB73B6D1-F1
#
_entry.id   AF-A0AB73B6D1-F1
#
_cell.length_a   1.000
_cell.length_b   1.000
_cell.length_c   1.000
_cell.angle_alpha   90.00
_cell.angle_beta   90.00
_cell.angle_gamma   90.00
#
_symmetry.space_group_name_H-M   'P 1'
#
loop_
_entity.id
_entity.type
_entity.pdbx_description
1 polymer ?
#
loop_
_entity_poly.entity_id
_entity_poly.type
_entity_poly.pdbx_seq_one_letter_code
_entity_poly.pdbx_strand_id
1 'polypeptide(L)'
;MSKLARNIVTLVIAAFIVVMMVLVATTMMREAAPTKSTLAHTLENAPDDLTMMAVAPADFYGEQWRGVVFVCPGFSEADMEQGGVDLEPFTFVDGKIPEGDNYIVAVDTAGNSFVEYAKRSDIDVCSTQQIQGAVDAFQLLPFARTGEGGWVLAA
;
A
#
# COMPACT_ATOMS: atom_id res chain seq x y z
N MET A 1 -42.19 -33.99 4.22
CA MET A 1 -41.81 -32.63 3.75
C MET A 1 -43.02 -31.98 3.08
N SER A 2 -43.46 -30.80 3.54
CA SER A 2 -44.55 -30.08 2.87
C SER A 2 -44.04 -29.50 1.54
N LYS A 3 -44.89 -29.45 0.51
CA LYS A 3 -44.53 -28.90 -0.82
C LYS A 3 -44.02 -27.45 -0.73
N LEU A 4 -44.51 -26.72 0.27
CA LEU A 4 -44.16 -25.33 0.54
C LEU A 4 -42.73 -25.21 1.10
N ALA A 5 -42.35 -26.07 2.04
CA ALA A 5 -40.98 -26.11 2.56
C ALA A 5 -39.96 -26.49 1.47
N ARG A 6 -40.32 -27.43 0.58
CA ARG A 6 -39.45 -27.84 -0.54
C ARG A 6 -39.22 -26.70 -1.53
N ASN A 7 -40.27 -25.95 -1.88
CA ASN A 7 -40.16 -24.84 -2.82
C ASN A 7 -39.32 -23.69 -2.26
N ILE A 8 -39.45 -23.38 -0.96
CA ILE A 8 -38.63 -22.35 -0.30
C ILE A 8 -37.15 -22.77 -0.33
N VAL A 9 -36.85 -24.03 0.02
CA VAL A 9 -35.47 -24.53 0.00
C VAL A 9 -34.86 -24.47 -1.39
N THR A 10 -35.59 -24.87 -2.43
CA THR A 10 -35.11 -24.78 -3.82
C THR A 10 -34.86 -23.33 -4.24
N LEU A 11 -35.74 -22.39 -3.85
CA LEU A 11 -35.56 -20.97 -4.14
C LEU A 11 -34.30 -20.41 -3.47
N VAL A 12 -34.08 -20.74 -2.20
CA VAL A 12 -32.91 -20.27 -1.43
C VAL A 12 -31.61 -20.81 -2.03
N ILE A 13 -31.57 -22.10 -2.40
CA ILE A 13 -30.39 -22.70 -3.04
C ILE A 13 -30.12 -22.03 -4.39
N ALA A 14 -31.14 -21.83 -5.21
CA ALA A 14 -30.99 -21.16 -6.50
C ALA A 14 -30.48 -19.71 -6.35
N ALA A 15 -31.02 -18.96 -5.39
CA ALA A 15 -30.57 -17.60 -5.10
C ALA A 15 -29.12 -17.57 -4.61
N PHE A 16 -28.73 -18.49 -3.73
CA PHE A 16 -27.36 -18.59 -3.23
C PHE A 16 -26.35 -18.91 -4.35
N ILE A 17 -26.72 -19.81 -5.27
CA ILE A 17 -25.89 -20.14 -6.44
C ILE A 17 -25.70 -18.91 -7.34
N VAL A 18 -26.74 -18.11 -7.56
CA VAL A 18 -26.64 -16.86 -8.33
C VAL A 18 -25.70 -15.86 -7.65
N VAL A 19 -25.83 -15.68 -6.34
CA VAL A 19 -24.93 -14.80 -5.57
C VAL A 19 -23.48 -15.29 -5.66
N MET A 20 -23.24 -16.60 -5.54
CA MET A 20 -21.89 -17.16 -5.69
C MET A 20 -21.33 -16.93 -7.10
N MET A 21 -22.13 -17.10 -8.15
CA MET A 21 -21.70 -16.81 -9.52
C MET A 21 -21.32 -15.34 -9.71
N VAL A 22 -22.10 -14.41 -9.15
CA VAL A 22 -21.78 -12.98 -9.18
C VAL A 22 -20.47 -12.70 -8.46
N LEU A 23 -20.29 -13.22 -7.24
CA LEU A 23 -19.05 -13.05 -6.47
C LEU A 23 -17.84 -13.60 -7.23
N VAL A 24 -17.94 -14.81 -7.81
CA VAL A 24 -16.86 -15.40 -8.60
C VAL A 24 -16.53 -14.54 -9.83
N ALA A 25 -17.54 -14.07 -10.57
CA ALA A 25 -17.33 -13.19 -11.72
C ALA A 25 -16.63 -11.89 -11.31
N THR A 26 -17.04 -11.27 -10.20
CA THR A 26 -16.38 -10.05 -9.70
C THR A 26 -14.93 -10.29 -9.28
N THR A 27 -14.61 -11.47 -8.73
CA THR A 27 -13.21 -11.80 -8.40
C THR A 27 -12.35 -12.07 -9.63
N MET A 28 -12.92 -12.63 -10.71
CA MET A 28 -12.20 -12.87 -11.96
C MET A 28 -11.95 -11.59 -12.76
N MET A 29 -12.81 -10.58 -12.59
CA MET A 29 -12.68 -9.26 -13.24
C MET A 29 -11.80 -8.30 -12.44
N ARG A 30 -11.31 -8.69 -11.26
CA ARG A 30 -10.37 -7.88 -10.49
C ARG A 30 -9.02 -7.93 -11.21
N GLU A 31 -8.58 -6.79 -11.73
CA GLU A 31 -7.22 -6.67 -12.23
C GLU A 31 -6.23 -7.09 -11.14
N ALA A 32 -5.19 -7.82 -11.52
CA ALA A 32 -4.15 -8.22 -10.59
C ALA A 32 -3.63 -6.96 -9.88
N ALA A 33 -3.47 -7.03 -8.56
CA ALA A 33 -2.91 -5.91 -7.81
C ALA A 33 -1.57 -5.51 -8.46
N PRO A 34 -1.30 -4.21 -8.65
CA PRO A 34 -0.09 -3.74 -9.34
C PRO A 34 1.19 -4.13 -8.59
N THR A 35 1.05 -4.57 -7.34
CA THR A 35 2.13 -5.02 -6.46
C THR A 35 1.82 -6.41 -5.86
N LYS A 36 2.89 -7.09 -5.43
CA LYS A 36 2.78 -8.39 -4.72
C LYS A 36 2.20 -8.23 -3.31
N SER A 37 2.47 -7.10 -2.66
CA SER A 37 2.07 -6.69 -1.31
C SER A 37 2.36 -5.18 -1.14
N THR A 38 2.36 -4.70 0.10
CA THR A 38 2.63 -3.32 0.50
C THR A 38 3.73 -3.28 1.57
N LEU A 39 4.36 -2.11 1.75
CA LEU A 39 5.28 -1.91 2.87
C LEU A 39 4.54 -2.11 4.18
N ALA A 40 3.34 -1.55 4.30
CA ALA A 40 2.51 -1.67 5.49
C ALA A 40 2.22 -3.13 5.86
N HIS A 41 1.74 -3.92 4.90
CA HIS A 41 1.49 -5.33 5.15
C HIS A 41 2.77 -6.09 5.53
N THR A 42 3.91 -5.74 4.96
CA THR A 42 5.19 -6.38 5.28
C THR A 42 5.63 -6.10 6.71
N LEU A 43 5.51 -4.85 7.16
CA LEU A 43 5.89 -4.43 8.51
C LEU A 43 4.88 -4.86 9.58
N GLU A 44 3.58 -4.88 9.28
CA GLU A 44 2.53 -5.36 10.18
C GLU A 44 2.67 -6.87 10.49
N ASN A 45 3.14 -7.66 9.51
CA ASN A 45 3.35 -9.10 9.67
C ASN A 45 4.75 -9.47 10.18
N ALA A 46 5.56 -8.49 10.57
CA ALA A 46 6.85 -8.77 11.20
C ALA A 46 6.65 -9.45 12.56
N PRO A 47 7.53 -10.39 12.96
CA PRO A 47 7.44 -11.03 14.27
C PRO A 47 7.40 -10.01 15.42
N ASP A 48 6.62 -10.29 16.46
CA ASP A 48 6.40 -9.38 17.59
C ASP A 48 7.66 -9.11 18.42
N ASP A 49 8.60 -10.05 18.43
CA ASP A 49 9.89 -9.94 19.13
C ASP A 49 10.93 -9.13 18.34
N LEU A 50 10.61 -8.74 17.11
CA LEU A 50 11.52 -8.02 16.23
C LEU A 50 11.46 -6.51 16.48
N THR A 51 12.57 -5.94 16.94
CA THR A 51 12.72 -4.49 17.18
C THR A 51 13.29 -3.74 15.98
N MET A 52 13.95 -4.44 15.05
CA MET A 52 14.46 -3.90 13.80
C MET A 52 14.40 -4.95 12.70
N MET A 53 14.10 -4.53 11.48
CA MET A 53 14.21 -5.33 10.25
C MET A 53 14.78 -4.49 9.12
N ALA A 54 15.29 -5.15 8.09
CA ALA A 54 15.56 -4.50 6.82
C ALA A 54 14.75 -5.18 5.72
N VAL A 55 14.13 -4.39 4.85
CA VAL A 55 13.31 -4.88 3.74
C VAL A 55 13.73 -4.22 2.44
N ALA A 56 13.75 -4.98 1.34
CA ALA A 56 13.91 -4.39 0.02
C ALA A 56 12.51 -4.12 -0.58
N PRO A 57 12.25 -2.93 -1.15
CA PRO A 57 10.99 -2.66 -1.86
C PRO A 57 10.59 -3.72 -2.89
N ALA A 58 11.56 -4.31 -3.60
CA ALA A 58 11.31 -5.37 -4.57
C ALA A 58 10.67 -6.63 -3.94
N ASP A 59 10.90 -6.91 -2.66
CA ASP A 59 10.36 -8.10 -1.98
C ASP A 59 8.83 -8.06 -1.83
N PHE A 60 8.28 -6.85 -1.66
CA PHE A 60 6.86 -6.61 -1.41
C PHE A 60 6.15 -5.90 -2.56
N TYR A 61 6.76 -4.96 -3.26
CA TYR A 61 6.15 -4.39 -4.46
C TYR A 61 6.28 -5.30 -5.69
N GLY A 62 7.38 -6.04 -5.77
CA GLY A 62 7.74 -6.87 -6.93
C GLY A 62 8.89 -6.29 -7.73
N GLU A 63 9.63 -7.16 -8.41
CA GLU A 63 10.88 -6.82 -9.12
C GLU A 63 10.72 -5.87 -10.31
N GLN A 64 9.48 -5.70 -10.80
CA GLN A 64 9.16 -4.74 -11.85
C GLN A 64 9.33 -3.28 -11.41
N TRP A 65 9.20 -3.02 -10.10
CA TRP A 65 9.41 -1.71 -9.52
C TRP A 65 10.90 -1.54 -9.25
N ARG A 66 11.49 -0.50 -9.84
CA ARG A 66 12.95 -0.30 -9.87
C ARG A 66 13.42 0.71 -8.86
N GLY A 67 12.54 1.62 -8.45
CA GLY A 67 12.84 2.59 -7.41
C GLY A 67 11.64 2.92 -6.56
N VAL A 68 11.90 3.50 -5.40
CA VAL A 68 10.89 4.09 -4.53
C VAL A 68 11.30 5.52 -4.17
N VAL A 69 10.31 6.41 -4.09
CA VAL A 69 10.47 7.78 -3.62
C VAL A 69 9.56 7.98 -2.41
N PHE A 70 10.07 8.61 -1.36
CA PHE A 70 9.28 8.98 -0.19
C PHE A 70 8.79 10.41 -0.34
N VAL A 71 7.48 10.60 -0.22
CA VAL A 71 6.84 11.91 -0.19
C VAL A 71 6.46 12.20 1.26
N CYS A 72 7.12 13.21 1.81
CA CYS A 72 7.04 13.54 3.22
C CYS A 72 6.13 14.73 3.49
N PRO A 73 5.72 14.94 4.75
CA PRO A 73 5.00 16.14 5.16
C PRO A 73 5.61 17.43 4.64
N GLY A 74 4.74 18.37 4.27
CA GLY A 74 5.15 19.69 3.81
C GLY A 74 5.53 19.78 2.33
N PHE A 75 5.67 18.66 1.61
CA PHE A 75 5.75 18.67 0.14
C PHE A 75 4.49 19.34 -0.43
N SER A 76 4.69 20.31 -1.33
CA SER A 76 3.57 21.03 -1.95
C SER A 76 3.08 20.36 -3.22
N GLU A 77 1.81 20.57 -3.55
CA GLU A 77 1.24 20.16 -4.85
C GLU A 77 2.12 20.66 -6.02
N ALA A 78 2.55 21.92 -5.97
CA ALA A 78 3.36 22.52 -7.02
C ALA A 78 4.74 21.88 -7.19
N ASP A 79 5.35 21.36 -6.13
CA ASP A 79 6.63 20.65 -6.21
C ASP A 79 6.45 19.27 -6.85
N MET A 80 5.31 18.62 -6.58
CA MET A 80 4.98 17.30 -7.11
C MET A 80 4.57 17.35 -8.58
N GLU A 81 3.81 18.37 -9.00
CA GLU A 81 3.46 18.60 -10.41
C GLU A 81 4.71 18.84 -11.27
N GLN A 82 5.67 19.63 -10.77
CA GLN A 82 6.93 19.87 -11.47
C GLN A 82 7.75 18.59 -11.65
N GLY A 83 7.61 17.63 -10.73
CA GLY A 83 8.19 16.29 -10.83
C GLY A 83 7.47 15.34 -11.78
N GLY A 84 6.32 15.75 -12.35
CA GLY A 84 5.50 14.90 -13.22
C GLY A 84 4.76 13.79 -12.48
N VAL A 85 4.51 13.96 -11.17
CA VAL A 85 3.78 13.00 -10.34
C VAL A 85 2.28 13.21 -10.51
N ASP A 86 1.53 12.12 -10.67
CA ASP A 86 0.07 12.17 -10.62
C ASP A 86 -0.39 12.55 -9.21
N LEU A 87 -1.19 13.61 -9.08
CA LEU A 87 -1.64 14.12 -7.79
C LEU A 87 -2.88 13.40 -7.25
N GLU A 88 -3.64 12.68 -8.08
CA GLU A 88 -4.88 12.01 -7.68
C GLU A 88 -4.76 11.13 -6.41
N PRO A 89 -3.68 10.33 -6.22
CA PRO A 89 -3.56 9.45 -5.05
C PRO A 89 -3.14 10.17 -3.76
N PHE A 90 -2.88 11.48 -3.80
CA PHE A 90 -2.38 12.24 -2.65
C PHE A 90 -3.48 13.07 -1.99
N THR A 91 -3.40 13.19 -0.67
CA THR A 91 -4.26 14.08 0.11
C THR A 91 -3.46 15.30 0.53
N PHE A 92 -4.02 16.48 0.28
CA PHE A 92 -3.41 17.76 0.62
C PHE A 92 -4.28 18.55 1.59
N VAL A 93 -3.64 19.23 2.52
CA VAL A 93 -4.25 20.25 3.39
C VAL A 93 -3.45 21.53 3.21
N ASP A 94 -4.13 22.63 2.87
CA ASP A 94 -3.51 23.90 2.50
C ASP A 94 -2.43 23.76 1.38
N GLY A 95 -2.68 22.86 0.42
CA GLY A 95 -1.82 22.60 -0.73
C GLY A 95 -0.54 21.83 -0.41
N LYS A 96 -0.47 21.17 0.75
CA LYS A 96 0.69 20.39 1.21
C LYS A 96 0.29 19.04 1.80
N ILE A 97 1.22 18.09 1.77
CA ILE A 97 1.06 16.82 2.49
C ILE A 97 0.94 17.10 4.00
N PRO A 98 -0.13 16.61 4.67
CA PRO A 98 -0.33 16.82 6.10
C PRO A 98 0.79 16.23 6.98
N GLU A 99 1.02 16.82 8.16
CA GLU A 99 2.06 16.40 9.11
C GLU A 99 1.98 14.94 9.58
N GLY A 100 0.77 14.36 9.56
CA GLY A 100 0.52 12.98 9.99
C GLY A 100 0.69 11.93 8.89
N ASP A 101 0.97 12.35 7.66
CA ASP A 101 0.87 11.51 6.47
C ASP A 101 2.22 11.43 5.75
N ASN A 102 2.50 10.27 5.16
CA ASN A 102 3.59 10.08 4.21
C ASN A 102 3.19 9.07 3.14
N TYR A 103 3.84 9.16 1.98
CA TYR A 103 3.55 8.30 0.85
C TYR A 103 4.83 7.67 0.32
N ILE A 104 4.70 6.45 -0.19
CA ILE A 104 5.75 5.71 -0.87
C ILE A 104 5.35 5.56 -2.33
N VAL A 105 6.14 6.12 -3.24
CA VAL A 105 5.90 6.07 -4.68
C VAL A 105 6.87 5.09 -5.30
N ALA A 106 6.39 3.91 -5.68
CA ALA A 106 7.16 2.96 -6.46
C ALA A 106 7.12 3.33 -7.94
N VAL A 107 8.26 3.27 -8.63
CA VAL A 107 8.39 3.61 -10.06
C VAL A 107 9.06 2.48 -10.83
N ASP A 108 8.56 2.21 -12.04
CA ASP A 108 9.16 1.24 -12.97
C ASP A 108 10.03 1.93 -14.03
N THR A 109 10.65 1.14 -14.93
CA THR A 109 11.47 1.68 -16.04
C THR A 109 10.66 2.33 -17.16
N ALA A 110 9.36 2.08 -17.22
CA ALA A 110 8.46 2.66 -18.22
C ALA A 110 7.87 4.01 -17.75
N GLY A 111 8.13 4.40 -16.50
CA GLY A 111 7.58 5.61 -15.88
C GLY A 111 6.19 5.42 -15.27
N ASN A 112 5.71 4.18 -15.15
CA ASN A 112 4.51 3.91 -14.37
C ASN A 112 4.85 4.07 -12.88
N SER A 113 3.85 4.48 -12.11
CA SER A 113 3.98 4.61 -10.66
C SER A 113 2.87 3.88 -9.91
N PHE A 114 3.20 3.46 -8.69
CA PHE A 114 2.26 2.98 -7.69
C PHE A 114 2.47 3.77 -6.41
N VAL A 115 1.39 4.27 -5.83
CA VAL A 115 1.43 5.10 -4.61
C VAL A 115 0.82 4.33 -3.45
N GLU A 116 1.61 4.14 -2.41
CA GLU A 116 1.16 3.64 -1.11
C GLU A 116 1.07 4.79 -0.12
N TYR A 117 -0.10 4.95 0.49
CA TYR A 117 -0.31 5.85 1.62
C TYR A 117 0.02 5.13 2.94
N ALA A 118 0.69 5.82 3.85
CA ALA A 118 0.82 5.38 5.23
C ALA A 118 0.66 6.57 6.19
N LYS A 119 0.01 6.32 7.34
CA LYS A 119 0.05 7.25 8.47
C LYS A 119 1.41 7.18 9.13
N ARG A 120 1.99 8.32 9.46
CA ARG A 120 3.29 8.39 10.15
C ARG A 120 3.28 7.80 11.54
N SER A 121 2.12 7.73 12.21
CA SER A 121 1.98 7.01 13.48
C SER A 121 2.25 5.52 13.34
N ASP A 122 1.96 4.97 12.17
CA ASP A 122 2.01 3.54 11.90
C ASP A 122 3.33 3.19 11.20
N ILE A 123 3.71 3.98 10.18
CA ILE A 123 4.96 3.85 9.42
C ILE A 123 5.46 5.24 9.05
N ASP A 124 6.59 5.64 9.61
CA ASP A 124 7.27 6.90 9.30
C ASP A 124 8.51 6.64 8.42
N VAL A 125 8.35 6.84 7.11
CA VAL A 125 9.46 6.81 6.13
C VAL A 125 10.20 8.15 6.04
N CYS A 126 9.75 9.16 6.78
CA CYS A 126 10.19 10.55 6.69
C CYS A 126 10.90 11.06 7.94
N SER A 127 11.12 10.18 8.92
CA SER A 127 11.85 10.45 10.15
C SER A 127 13.31 10.84 9.92
N THR A 128 13.92 10.33 8.85
CA THR A 128 15.33 10.55 8.51
C THR A 128 15.43 11.51 7.34
N GLN A 129 16.26 12.54 7.48
CA GLN A 129 16.55 13.47 6.38
C GLN A 129 17.65 12.96 5.43
N GLN A 130 18.19 11.76 5.69
CA GLN A 130 19.34 11.22 4.99
C GLN A 130 18.99 10.61 3.62
N ILE A 131 17.74 10.19 3.43
CA ILE A 131 17.30 9.63 2.15
C ILE A 131 16.69 10.76 1.32
N GLN A 132 17.48 11.29 0.40
CA GLN A 132 17.05 12.26 -0.59
C GLN A 132 17.03 11.62 -1.98
N GLY A 133 15.90 11.73 -2.67
CA GLY A 133 15.72 11.19 -4.01
C GLY A 133 15.24 9.74 -4.03
N ALA A 134 15.32 9.12 -5.21
CA ALA A 134 14.86 7.76 -5.42
C ALA A 134 15.83 6.75 -4.81
N VAL A 135 15.29 5.79 -4.06
CA VAL A 135 16.00 4.62 -3.55
C VAL A 135 15.82 3.47 -4.53
N ASP A 136 16.89 2.73 -4.82
CA ASP A 136 16.80 1.51 -5.62
C ASP A 136 15.95 0.45 -4.88
N ALA A 137 15.00 -0.16 -5.60
CA ALA A 137 14.06 -1.10 -4.98
C ALA A 137 14.71 -2.38 -4.43
N PHE A 138 15.97 -2.67 -4.80
CA PHE A 138 16.73 -3.82 -4.30
C PHE A 138 17.62 -3.45 -3.11
N GLN A 139 17.65 -2.17 -2.72
CA GLN A 139 18.35 -1.72 -1.53
C GLN A 139 17.55 -2.12 -0.28
N LEU A 140 18.26 -2.67 0.71
CA LEU A 140 17.70 -2.94 2.02
C LEU A 140 17.48 -1.63 2.78
N LEU A 141 16.22 -1.38 3.13
CA LEU A 141 15.78 -0.26 3.95
C LEU A 141 15.60 -0.73 5.40
N PRO A 142 16.36 -0.19 6.35
CA PRO A 142 16.22 -0.54 7.76
C PRO A 142 15.00 0.15 8.39
N PHE A 143 14.19 -0.61 9.12
CA PHE A 143 13.06 -0.12 9.90
C PHE A 143 13.22 -0.54 11.37
N ALA A 144 12.96 0.39 12.28
CA ALA A 144 12.92 0.14 13.72
C ALA A 144 11.49 0.26 14.24
N ARG A 145 11.12 -0.60 15.19
CA ARG A 145 9.81 -0.52 15.84
C ARG A 145 9.81 0.64 16.85
N THR A 146 8.76 1.44 16.86
CA THR A 146 8.58 2.53 17.83
C THR A 146 8.01 2.00 19.14
N GLY A 147 8.16 2.77 20.23
CA GLY A 147 7.56 2.40 21.52
C GLY A 147 6.03 2.37 21.52
N GLU A 148 5.40 2.97 20.51
CA GLU A 148 3.95 3.01 20.31
C GLU A 148 3.43 1.89 19.40
N GLY A 149 4.33 1.04 18.88
CA GLY A 149 3.99 -0.13 18.05
C GLY A 149 4.02 0.10 16.54
N GLY A 150 4.32 1.32 16.09
CA GLY A 150 4.57 1.64 14.69
C GLY A 150 6.00 1.32 14.25
N TRP A 151 6.34 1.70 13.02
CA TRP A 151 7.66 1.52 12.42
C TRP A 151 8.23 2.84 11.94
N VAL A 152 9.54 2.96 12.00
CA VAL A 152 10.26 4.14 11.52
C VAL A 152 11.43 3.71 10.67
N LEU A 153 11.63 4.37 9.53
CA LEU A 153 12.81 4.17 8.72
C LEU A 153 14.04 4.62 9.53
N ALA A 154 15.03 3.75 9.67
CA ALA A 154 16.18 3.89 10.56
C ALA A 154 17.47 4.02 9.75
N ALA A 155 17.58 5.09 8.96
CA ALA A 155 18.74 5.45 8.14
C ALA A 155 19.55 6.61 8.76
#